data_AF-Q99QP2-F1
#
_entry.id   AF-Q99QP2-F1
#
_cell.length_a   1.000
_cell.length_b   1.000
_cell.length_c   1.000
_cell.angle_alpha   90.00
_cell.angle_beta   90.00
_cell.angle_gamma   90.00
#
_symmetry.space_group_name_H-M   'P 1'
#
loop_
_entity.id
_entity.type
_entity.pdbx_description
1 polymer ?
#
loop_
_entity_poly.entity_id
_entity_poly.type
_entity_poly.pdbx_seq_one_letter_code
_entity_poly.pdbx_strand_id
1 'polypeptide(L)'
;MIRAGRRKYAQTSDELAKAMGISIGTFRNKQPYTAEAFPPLISSEGARVKLWDSQQTAAYLAGRPVPAAPDEGDDQDLLDRNEAAAELGVAPKTWDDYKRHPQIAPHLTKVKGVEHCPRGILKTFRTAKSTSTDTSPKGRPKGSGDMVPRDEVAARVGALLDEVPAVTLATVQERLGLSYAAAARALPRLRGERLADLLQAEPDLTPEDAATRLGYPAAVHRTTLTSAATELRARQVQPYLQRVADVLVGAGLAEQQDIVVQRLEGDVLAAAVSLSGSGAPALVWDERYGWRTAVSRRHPIGKETGTPPEGDGIRYLSEEQQPEPAELLAALTDGRRGSQQPKRIHPAGAALHD
;
A
#
# COMPACT_ATOMS: atom_id res chain seq x y z
N MET A 1 -9.52 33.30 5.07
CA MET A 1 -8.41 33.57 5.99
C MET A 1 -8.83 34.63 7.00
N ILE A 2 -8.38 34.52 8.26
CA ILE A 2 -8.61 35.58 9.26
C ILE A 2 -7.47 36.60 9.18
N ARG A 3 -7.78 37.83 8.77
CA ARG A 3 -6.78 38.91 8.64
C ARG A 3 -6.19 39.32 10.00
N ALA A 4 -4.94 39.79 9.98
CA ALA A 4 -4.27 40.37 11.15
C ALA A 4 -5.16 41.40 11.87
N GLY A 5 -5.19 41.34 13.21
CA GLY A 5 -6.02 42.22 14.05
C GLY A 5 -7.53 41.91 14.03
N ARG A 6 -8.02 41.04 13.14
CA ARG A 6 -9.46 40.72 13.00
C ARG A 6 -9.91 39.45 13.72
N ARG A 7 -9.03 38.76 14.44
CA ARG A 7 -9.34 37.53 15.20
C ARG A 7 -10.57 37.67 16.10
N LYS A 8 -10.74 38.83 16.77
CA LYS A 8 -11.87 39.10 17.67
C LYS A 8 -13.23 39.19 16.96
N TYR A 9 -13.24 39.38 15.65
CA TYR A 9 -14.45 39.45 14.84
C TYR A 9 -14.83 38.11 14.22
N ALA A 10 -14.03 37.05 14.37
CA ALA A 10 -14.38 35.74 13.85
C ALA A 10 -15.63 35.18 14.57
N GLN A 11 -16.66 34.82 13.81
CA GLN A 11 -17.88 34.22 14.33
C GLN A 11 -18.30 32.98 13.54
N THR A 12 -19.01 32.08 14.22
CA THR A 12 -19.55 30.83 13.67
C THR A 12 -20.95 31.00 13.07
N SER A 13 -21.46 29.95 12.39
CA SER A 13 -22.84 29.92 11.91
C SER A 13 -23.87 30.07 13.03
N ASP A 14 -23.62 29.50 14.22
CA ASP A 14 -24.52 29.61 15.36
C ASP A 14 -24.61 31.05 15.89
N GLU A 15 -23.47 31.72 15.99
CA GLU A 15 -23.39 33.12 16.41
C GLU A 15 -24.03 34.06 15.39
N LEU A 16 -23.81 33.82 14.09
CA LEU A 16 -24.43 34.58 13.01
C LEU A 16 -25.95 34.35 12.96
N ALA A 17 -26.43 33.11 13.10
CA ALA A 17 -27.87 32.81 13.17
C ALA A 17 -28.52 33.54 14.35
N LYS A 18 -27.86 33.54 15.52
CA LYS A 18 -28.30 34.28 16.70
C LYS A 18 -28.36 35.79 16.43
N ALA A 19 -27.35 36.36 15.77
CA ALA A 19 -27.33 37.78 15.40
C ALA A 19 -28.45 38.16 14.42
N MET A 20 -28.89 37.22 13.58
CA MET A 20 -30.02 37.38 12.67
C MET A 20 -31.39 37.11 13.33
N GLY A 21 -31.44 36.71 14.60
CA GLY A 21 -32.68 36.39 15.30
C GLY A 21 -33.38 35.13 14.79
N ILE A 22 -32.66 34.20 14.17
CA ILE A 22 -33.21 32.94 13.63
C ILE A 22 -32.54 31.71 14.26
N SER A 23 -33.24 30.57 14.23
CA SER A 23 -32.65 29.30 14.67
C SER A 23 -31.55 28.84 13.71
N ILE A 24 -30.58 28.07 14.22
CA ILE A 24 -29.51 27.48 13.39
C ILE A 24 -30.07 26.58 12.28
N GLY A 25 -31.17 25.87 12.52
CA GLY A 25 -31.85 25.05 11.52
C GLY A 25 -32.36 25.90 10.35
N THR A 26 -33.04 27.01 10.64
CA THR A 26 -33.50 27.95 9.61
C THR A 26 -32.33 28.58 8.85
N PHE A 27 -31.25 28.94 9.54
CA PHE A 27 -30.04 29.48 8.91
C PHE A 27 -29.40 28.48 7.92
N ARG A 28 -29.32 27.20 8.29
CA ARG A 28 -28.78 26.15 7.42
C ARG A 28 -29.68 25.85 6.21
N ASN A 29 -31.00 25.92 6.38
CA ASN A 29 -31.95 25.64 5.31
C ASN A 29 -32.08 26.80 4.32
N LYS A 30 -32.18 28.03 4.81
CA LYS A 30 -32.33 29.22 3.95
C LYS A 30 -31.01 29.71 3.34
N GLN A 31 -29.89 29.33 3.94
CA GLN A 31 -28.54 29.71 3.50
C GLN A 31 -28.42 31.20 3.14
N PRO A 32 -28.77 32.13 4.04
CA PRO A 32 -28.81 33.56 3.72
C PRO A 32 -27.44 34.13 3.26
N TYR A 33 -26.37 33.41 3.56
CA TYR A 33 -25.00 33.73 3.17
C TYR A 33 -24.66 33.43 1.69
N THR A 34 -25.60 32.92 0.89
CA THR A 34 -25.41 32.73 -0.56
C THR A 34 -25.86 33.93 -1.39
N ALA A 35 -26.47 34.95 -0.76
CA ALA A 35 -26.82 36.18 -1.45
C ALA A 35 -25.55 36.92 -1.92
N GLU A 36 -25.58 37.48 -3.13
CA GLU A 36 -24.42 38.11 -3.78
C GLU A 36 -23.80 39.25 -2.96
N ALA A 37 -24.63 40.03 -2.26
CA ALA A 37 -24.18 41.13 -1.42
C ALA A 37 -23.72 40.70 -0.01
N PHE A 38 -23.84 39.41 0.35
CA PHE A 38 -23.50 38.92 1.68
C PHE A 38 -21.98 38.89 1.88
N PRO A 39 -21.44 39.28 3.06
CA PRO A 39 -20.01 39.25 3.31
C PRO A 39 -19.37 37.87 3.07
N PRO A 40 -18.18 37.83 2.47
CA PRO A 40 -17.51 36.57 2.14
C PRO A 40 -17.10 35.79 3.40
N LEU A 41 -16.88 34.49 3.22
CA LEU A 41 -16.32 33.63 4.25
C LEU A 41 -14.87 34.02 4.56
N ILE A 42 -14.51 33.99 5.85
CA ILE A 42 -13.12 34.10 6.30
C ILE A 42 -12.49 32.72 6.56
N SER A 43 -13.21 31.63 6.36
CA SER A 43 -12.67 30.27 6.27
C SER A 43 -12.42 29.89 4.81
N SER A 44 -11.53 28.95 4.55
CA SER A 44 -11.30 28.40 3.21
C SER A 44 -12.55 27.79 2.57
N GLU A 45 -12.54 27.72 1.24
CA GLU A 45 -13.56 27.00 0.49
C GLU A 45 -13.61 25.52 0.92
N GLY A 46 -14.83 24.99 1.11
CA GLY A 46 -15.02 23.62 1.59
C GLY A 46 -14.68 23.39 3.07
N ALA A 47 -14.36 24.44 3.85
CA ALA A 47 -14.12 24.30 5.28
C ALA A 47 -15.35 23.73 6.01
N ARG A 48 -15.13 22.71 6.86
CA ARG A 48 -16.18 22.08 7.66
C ARG A 48 -16.87 23.07 8.61
N VAL A 49 -16.09 24.01 9.15
CA VAL A 49 -16.59 25.09 10.01
C VAL A 49 -16.48 26.38 9.23
N LYS A 50 -17.63 26.94 8.86
CA LYS A 50 -17.73 28.23 8.18
C LYS A 50 -17.57 29.35 9.19
N LEU A 51 -16.65 30.26 8.90
CA LEU A 51 -16.41 31.46 9.72
C LEU A 51 -16.71 32.72 8.91
N TRP A 52 -17.26 33.73 9.57
CA TRP A 52 -17.48 35.07 9.03
C TRP A 52 -16.84 36.13 9.91
N ASP A 53 -16.65 37.31 9.34
CA ASP A 53 -16.30 38.50 10.10
C ASP A 53 -17.56 39.19 10.64
N SER A 54 -17.68 39.24 11.96
CA SER A 54 -18.86 39.76 12.65
C SER A 54 -19.10 41.23 12.36
N GLN A 55 -18.06 42.04 12.19
CA GLN A 55 -18.19 43.45 11.87
C GLN A 55 -18.76 43.64 10.46
N GLN A 56 -18.29 42.85 9.49
CA GLN A 56 -18.82 42.89 8.13
C GLN A 56 -20.27 42.41 8.07
N THR A 57 -20.59 41.29 8.74
CA THR A 57 -21.98 40.81 8.79
C THR A 57 -22.91 41.78 9.52
N ALA A 58 -22.45 42.44 10.59
CA ALA A 58 -23.25 43.41 11.32
C ALA A 58 -23.49 44.70 10.49
N ALA A 59 -22.52 45.11 9.67
CA ALA A 59 -22.71 46.20 8.72
C ALA A 59 -23.77 45.82 7.67
N TYR A 60 -23.65 44.65 7.06
CA TYR A 60 -24.60 44.13 6.08
C TYR A 60 -26.02 44.04 6.64
N LEU A 61 -26.19 43.41 7.81
CA LEU A 61 -27.49 43.24 8.46
C LEU A 61 -28.12 44.59 8.88
N ALA A 62 -27.32 45.61 9.16
CA ALA A 62 -27.78 46.96 9.46
C ALA A 62 -28.03 47.82 8.21
N GLY A 63 -27.87 47.27 7.00
CA GLY A 63 -27.97 48.02 5.74
C GLY A 63 -26.87 49.08 5.57
N ARG A 64 -25.76 48.95 6.29
CA ARG A 64 -24.60 49.86 6.21
C ARG A 64 -23.57 49.32 5.21
N PRO A 65 -22.75 50.18 4.58
CA PRO A 65 -21.64 49.73 3.75
C PRO A 65 -20.73 48.75 4.50
N VAL A 66 -20.44 47.60 3.88
CA VAL A 66 -19.57 46.57 4.45
C VAL A 66 -18.12 47.08 4.43
N PRO A 67 -17.43 47.15 5.58
CA PRO A 67 -16.03 47.57 5.61
C PRO A 67 -15.17 46.61 4.78
N ALA A 68 -14.33 47.17 3.90
CA ALA A 68 -13.35 46.37 3.17
C ALA A 68 -12.39 45.68 4.17
N ALA A 69 -12.10 44.40 3.91
CA ALA A 69 -11.02 43.74 4.62
C ALA A 69 -9.69 44.26 4.08
N PRO A 70 -8.62 44.32 4.90
CA PRO A 70 -7.28 44.56 4.36
C PRO A 70 -6.95 43.51 3.30
N ASP A 71 -6.54 43.95 2.10
CA ASP A 71 -6.25 43.04 1.00
C ASP A 71 -4.80 42.52 1.04
N GLU A 72 -3.88 43.33 1.55
CA GLU A 72 -2.47 42.97 1.71
C GLU A 72 -2.30 41.81 2.71
N GLY A 73 -1.43 40.85 2.35
CA GLY A 73 -1.12 39.71 3.20
C GLY A 73 -0.17 40.11 4.32
N ASP A 74 -0.56 39.86 5.57
CA ASP A 74 0.21 40.17 6.77
C ASP A 74 0.76 38.89 7.40
N ASP A 75 1.95 38.95 8.01
CA ASP A 75 2.59 37.79 8.65
C ASP A 75 1.79 37.26 9.87
N GLN A 76 0.90 38.07 10.44
CA GLN A 76 -0.02 37.70 11.51
C GLN A 76 -1.39 37.23 11.00
N ASP A 77 -1.59 37.12 9.68
CA ASP A 77 -2.77 36.47 9.13
C ASP A 77 -2.85 35.02 9.61
N LEU A 78 -4.02 34.61 10.08
CA LEU A 78 -4.26 33.25 10.57
C LEU A 78 -4.87 32.41 9.45
N LEU A 79 -4.10 31.44 9.00
CA LEU A 79 -4.45 30.53 7.90
C LEU A 79 -5.04 29.24 8.46
N ASP A 80 -6.19 28.81 7.95
CA ASP A 80 -6.71 27.48 8.26
C ASP A 80 -5.92 26.36 7.56
N ARG A 81 -6.35 25.10 7.73
CA ARG A 81 -5.69 23.93 7.13
C ARG A 81 -5.45 24.06 5.63
N ASN A 82 -6.45 24.50 4.87
CA ASN A 82 -6.34 24.53 3.41
C ASN A 82 -5.51 25.74 2.97
N GLU A 83 -5.67 26.86 3.64
CA GLU A 83 -4.90 28.08 3.39
C GLU A 83 -3.41 27.89 3.72
N ALA A 84 -3.10 27.23 4.84
CA ALA A 84 -1.73 26.91 5.21
C ALA A 84 -1.07 25.93 4.22
N ALA A 85 -1.82 24.97 3.72
CA ALA A 85 -1.37 24.05 2.68
C ALA A 85 -1.11 24.78 1.35
N ALA A 86 -2.04 25.65 0.93
CA ALA A 86 -1.91 26.47 -0.27
C ALA A 86 -0.73 27.43 -0.17
N GLU A 87 -0.55 28.07 0.99
CA GLU A 87 0.60 28.93 1.27
C GLU A 87 1.89 28.13 1.04
N LEU A 88 2.04 26.94 1.62
CA LEU A 88 3.23 26.10 1.44
C LEU A 88 3.35 25.40 0.07
N GLY A 89 2.35 25.51 -0.82
CA GLY A 89 2.32 24.80 -2.10
C GLY A 89 2.25 23.28 -1.96
N VAL A 90 1.57 22.76 -0.93
CA VAL A 90 1.43 21.32 -0.66
C VAL A 90 -0.04 20.90 -0.58
N ALA A 91 -0.29 19.59 -0.66
CA ALA A 91 -1.64 19.05 -0.44
C ALA A 91 -2.07 19.20 1.03
N PRO A 92 -3.37 19.42 1.34
CA PRO A 92 -3.86 19.51 2.72
C PRO A 92 -3.55 18.29 3.58
N LYS A 93 -3.40 17.10 2.97
CA LYS A 93 -2.96 15.88 3.68
C LYS A 93 -1.52 15.98 4.16
N THR A 94 -0.62 16.58 3.38
CA THR A 94 0.78 16.81 3.77
C THR A 94 0.88 17.85 4.89
N TRP A 95 -0.03 18.83 4.90
CA TRP A 95 -0.13 19.78 6.00
C TRP A 95 -0.42 19.11 7.36
N ASP A 96 -1.21 18.02 7.38
CA ASP A 96 -1.53 17.31 8.62
C ASP A 96 -0.28 16.72 9.31
N ASP A 97 0.78 16.43 8.55
CA ASP A 97 2.09 16.07 9.08
C ASP A 97 2.90 17.31 9.48
N TYR A 98 2.91 18.35 8.64
CA TYR A 98 3.69 19.58 8.89
C TYR A 98 3.24 20.35 10.11
N LYS A 99 1.94 20.34 10.44
CA LYS A 99 1.43 21.02 11.64
C LYS A 99 1.99 20.44 12.94
N ARG A 100 2.57 19.23 12.92
CA ARG A 100 3.28 18.60 14.06
C ARG A 100 4.77 18.96 14.11
N HIS A 101 5.30 19.65 13.11
CA HIS A 101 6.71 20.02 13.05
C HIS A 101 7.06 20.99 14.20
N PRO A 102 8.24 20.86 14.85
CA PRO A 102 8.62 21.70 15.99
C PRO A 102 8.60 23.22 15.71
N GLN A 103 8.82 23.64 14.46
CA GLN A 103 8.77 25.06 14.06
C GLN A 103 7.33 25.59 13.84
N ILE A 104 6.32 24.72 13.73
CA ILE A 104 4.94 25.10 13.42
C ILE A 104 4.04 24.84 14.63
N ALA A 105 4.15 23.67 15.25
CA ALA A 105 3.26 23.20 16.31
C ALA A 105 3.10 24.21 17.48
N PRO A 106 4.15 24.89 17.97
CA PRO A 106 4.01 25.85 19.07
C PRO A 106 3.18 27.11 18.72
N HIS A 107 3.01 27.40 17.44
CA HIS A 107 2.35 28.62 16.96
C HIS A 107 0.90 28.41 16.52
N LEU A 108 0.43 27.15 16.52
CA LEU A 108 -0.95 26.85 16.17
C LEU A 108 -1.91 27.46 17.19
N THR A 109 -2.92 28.18 16.67
CA THR A 109 -3.91 28.87 17.48
C THR A 109 -5.31 28.40 17.12
N LYS A 110 -6.13 28.10 18.12
CA LYS A 110 -7.52 27.71 17.91
C LYS A 110 -8.43 28.95 17.92
N VAL A 111 -9.20 29.15 16.86
CA VAL A 111 -10.21 30.20 16.74
C VAL A 111 -11.54 29.53 16.44
N LYS A 112 -12.53 29.71 17.34
CA LYS A 112 -13.88 29.13 17.21
C LYS A 112 -13.89 27.63 16.86
N GLY A 113 -12.98 26.87 17.46
CA GLY A 113 -12.88 25.42 17.24
C GLY A 113 -11.95 24.99 16.11
N VAL A 114 -11.48 25.91 15.27
CA VAL A 114 -10.64 25.63 14.10
C VAL A 114 -9.19 26.02 14.38
N GLU A 115 -8.26 25.12 14.08
CA GLU A 115 -6.81 25.38 14.16
C GLU A 115 -6.39 26.29 13.02
N HIS A 116 -5.62 27.33 13.34
CA HIS A 116 -5.02 28.23 12.38
C HIS A 116 -3.52 28.41 12.67
N CYS A 117 -2.74 28.67 11.62
CA CYS A 117 -1.32 28.95 11.69
C CYS A 117 -1.03 30.38 11.21
N PRO A 118 -0.20 31.18 11.91
CA PRO A 118 0.22 32.48 11.41
C PRO A 118 1.03 32.38 10.11
N ARG A 119 0.72 33.21 9.12
CA ARG A 119 1.37 33.23 7.80
C ARG A 119 2.89 33.38 7.88
N GLY A 120 3.39 34.23 8.76
CA GLY A 120 4.83 34.50 8.95
C GLY A 120 5.61 33.27 9.41
N ILE A 121 4.98 32.38 10.19
CA ILE A 121 5.58 31.11 10.61
C ILE A 121 5.73 30.18 9.42
N LEU A 122 4.74 30.12 8.53
CA LEU A 122 4.83 29.33 7.31
C LEU A 122 5.88 29.87 6.33
N LYS A 123 5.98 31.19 6.19
CA LYS A 123 7.06 31.82 5.41
C LYS A 123 8.43 31.46 5.98
N THR A 124 8.61 31.58 7.29
CA THR A 124 9.85 31.22 7.98
C THR A 124 10.21 29.75 7.77
N PHE A 125 9.22 28.86 7.93
CA PHE A 125 9.37 27.43 7.68
C PHE A 125 9.76 27.14 6.22
N ARG A 126 9.12 27.80 5.25
CA ARG A 126 9.46 27.68 3.83
C ARG A 126 10.88 28.15 3.55
N THR A 127 11.27 29.31 4.08
CA THR A 127 12.62 29.86 3.90
C THR A 127 13.66 28.92 4.50
N ALA A 128 13.48 28.46 5.74
CA ALA A 128 14.38 27.50 6.40
C ALA A 128 14.52 26.20 5.60
N LYS A 129 13.42 25.70 5.03
CA LYS A 129 13.42 24.53 4.14
C LYS A 129 14.12 24.77 2.81
N SER A 130 14.12 26.01 2.30
CA SER A 130 14.80 26.38 1.05
C SER A 130 16.28 26.70 1.22
N THR A 131 16.69 27.22 2.39
CA THR A 131 18.09 27.53 2.73
C THR A 131 18.84 26.32 3.28
N SER A 132 18.13 25.33 3.83
CA SER A 132 18.67 24.00 3.92
C SER A 132 18.85 23.50 2.49
N THR A 133 20.09 23.36 2.03
CA THR A 133 20.48 22.47 0.94
C THR A 133 20.20 21.02 1.33
N ASP A 134 18.98 20.76 1.76
CA ASP A 134 18.36 19.46 1.80
C ASP A 134 17.71 19.28 0.43
N THR A 135 18.56 19.29 -0.60
CA THR A 135 18.34 18.54 -1.83
C THR A 135 18.43 17.05 -1.51
N SER A 136 17.65 16.60 -0.53
CA SER A 136 17.19 15.23 -0.44
C SER A 136 15.89 15.23 -1.21
N PRO A 137 15.87 14.76 -2.47
CA PRO A 137 14.61 14.54 -3.15
C PRO A 137 13.76 13.65 -2.23
N LYS A 138 12.46 13.94 -2.11
CA LYS A 138 11.48 12.99 -1.55
C LYS A 138 11.26 11.83 -2.52
N GLY A 139 12.35 11.18 -2.86
CA GLY A 139 12.52 10.07 -3.77
C GLY A 139 13.93 9.56 -3.56
N ARG A 140 14.06 8.23 -3.51
CA ARG A 140 15.34 7.50 -3.41
C ARG A 140 16.43 8.23 -4.23
N PRO A 141 17.56 8.66 -3.64
CA PRO A 141 18.64 9.28 -4.39
C PRO A 141 18.94 8.46 -5.65
N LYS A 142 19.09 9.13 -6.79
CA LYS A 142 19.43 8.46 -8.04
C LYS A 142 20.79 7.77 -7.83
N GLY A 143 20.78 6.44 -7.72
CA GLY A 143 21.96 5.64 -7.43
C GLY A 143 22.07 5.05 -6.01
N SER A 144 21.14 5.33 -5.08
CA SER A 144 21.10 4.64 -3.78
C SER A 144 20.41 3.27 -3.90
N GLY A 145 20.83 2.48 -4.90
CA GLY A 145 20.51 1.05 -4.98
C GLY A 145 20.85 0.37 -3.65
N ASP A 146 20.27 -0.79 -3.39
CA ASP A 146 20.81 -1.61 -2.31
C ASP A 146 22.31 -1.74 -2.60
N MET A 147 23.18 -1.55 -1.59
CA MET A 147 24.63 -1.62 -1.81
C MET A 147 25.11 -3.01 -2.26
N VAL A 148 24.17 -3.96 -2.32
CA VAL A 148 24.32 -5.33 -2.75
C VAL A 148 23.51 -5.52 -4.02
N PRO A 149 24.12 -6.01 -5.12
CA PRO A 149 23.41 -6.48 -6.29
C PRO A 149 22.26 -7.42 -5.91
N ARG A 150 21.12 -7.31 -6.59
CA ARG A 150 19.88 -7.99 -6.17
C ARG A 150 20.02 -9.52 -6.09
N ASP A 151 20.86 -10.08 -6.95
CA ASP A 151 21.26 -11.48 -7.00
C ASP A 151 22.15 -11.92 -5.83
N GLU A 152 22.94 -11.01 -5.26
CA GLU A 152 23.80 -11.30 -4.10
C GLU A 152 23.10 -11.18 -2.74
N VAL A 153 21.92 -10.54 -2.69
CA VAL A 153 21.21 -10.28 -1.42
C VAL A 153 20.97 -11.55 -0.63
N ALA A 154 20.50 -12.62 -1.29
CA ALA A 154 20.19 -13.88 -0.60
C ALA A 154 21.46 -14.51 0.00
N ALA A 155 22.55 -14.56 -0.75
CA ALA A 155 23.82 -15.13 -0.29
C ALA A 155 24.39 -14.35 0.90
N ARG A 156 24.39 -13.01 0.85
CA ARG A 156 24.94 -12.17 1.92
C ARG A 156 24.10 -12.20 3.20
N VAL A 157 22.77 -12.15 3.08
CA VAL A 157 21.88 -12.30 4.24
C VAL A 157 22.00 -13.72 4.82
N GLY A 158 22.17 -14.73 3.98
CA GLY A 158 22.43 -16.10 4.39
C GLY A 158 23.70 -16.21 5.23
N ALA A 159 24.83 -15.76 4.71
CA ALA A 159 26.10 -15.79 5.44
C ALA A 159 26.00 -15.10 6.82
N LEU A 160 25.33 -13.94 6.88
CA LEU A 160 25.12 -13.22 8.14
C LEU A 160 24.20 -13.99 9.11
N LEU A 161 23.19 -14.70 8.59
CA LEU A 161 22.31 -15.55 9.41
C LEU A 161 23.04 -16.81 9.90
N ASP A 162 24.01 -17.34 9.16
CA ASP A 162 24.86 -18.46 9.61
C ASP A 162 25.81 -18.03 10.74
N GLU A 163 26.36 -16.82 10.64
CA GLU A 163 27.21 -16.24 11.69
C GLU A 163 26.40 -15.91 12.96
N VAL A 164 25.22 -15.29 12.79
CA VAL A 164 24.38 -14.81 13.88
C VAL A 164 22.92 -15.19 13.62
N PRO A 165 22.46 -16.37 14.09
CA PRO A 165 21.06 -16.80 13.87
C PRO A 165 20.01 -15.85 14.44
N ALA A 166 20.37 -15.12 15.51
CA ALA A 166 19.54 -14.10 16.15
C ALA A 166 19.56 -12.72 15.47
N VAL A 167 20.18 -12.58 14.28
CA VAL A 167 20.32 -11.29 13.59
C VAL A 167 18.95 -10.59 13.39
N THR A 168 18.92 -9.29 13.64
CA THR A 168 17.71 -8.47 13.48
C THR A 168 17.66 -7.79 12.12
N LEU A 169 16.48 -7.31 11.70
CA LEU A 169 16.35 -6.52 10.47
C LEU A 169 17.24 -5.28 10.49
N ALA A 170 17.33 -4.58 11.62
CA ALA A 170 18.19 -3.41 11.78
C ALA A 170 19.66 -3.77 11.54
N THR A 171 20.13 -4.88 12.11
CA THR A 171 21.50 -5.36 11.91
C THR A 171 21.76 -5.75 10.45
N VAL A 172 20.79 -6.37 9.77
CA VAL A 172 20.90 -6.70 8.33
C VAL A 172 21.02 -5.43 7.49
N GLN A 173 20.20 -4.40 7.77
CA GLN A 173 20.25 -3.13 7.06
C GLN A 173 21.59 -2.41 7.26
N GLU A 174 22.06 -2.34 8.51
CA GLU A 174 23.30 -1.68 8.88
C GLU A 174 24.52 -2.39 8.28
N ARG A 175 24.65 -3.71 8.48
CA ARG A 175 25.82 -4.47 8.03
C ARG A 175 25.89 -4.63 6.52
N LEU A 176 24.75 -4.76 5.83
CA LEU A 176 24.72 -5.07 4.40
C LEU A 176 24.32 -3.86 3.53
N GLY A 177 23.97 -2.71 4.12
CA GLY A 177 23.51 -1.55 3.35
C GLY A 177 22.22 -1.82 2.56
N LEU A 178 21.37 -2.71 3.07
CA LEU A 178 20.09 -3.06 2.45
C LEU A 178 18.99 -2.10 2.90
N SER A 179 18.05 -1.80 2.00
CA SER A 179 16.80 -1.18 2.38
C SER A 179 16.00 -2.06 3.34
N TYR A 180 15.17 -1.44 4.19
CA TYR A 180 14.26 -2.17 5.09
C TYR A 180 13.42 -3.19 4.31
N ALA A 181 12.88 -2.81 3.15
CA ALA A 181 12.05 -3.69 2.33
C ALA A 181 12.83 -4.90 1.79
N ALA A 182 14.11 -4.74 1.41
CA ALA A 182 14.95 -5.85 0.98
C ALA A 182 15.27 -6.79 2.16
N ALA A 183 15.65 -6.24 3.31
CA ALA A 183 15.93 -7.01 4.53
C ALA A 183 14.68 -7.77 5.03
N ALA A 184 13.53 -7.10 5.09
CA ALA A 184 12.25 -7.66 5.54
C ALA A 184 11.72 -8.76 4.62
N ARG A 185 12.12 -8.75 3.33
CA ARG A 185 11.81 -9.84 2.39
C ARG A 185 12.80 -11.01 2.51
N ALA A 186 14.10 -10.72 2.57
CA ALA A 186 15.13 -11.76 2.49
C ALA A 186 15.26 -12.58 3.78
N LEU A 187 15.28 -11.91 4.95
CA LEU A 187 15.60 -12.56 6.22
C LEU A 187 14.57 -13.61 6.66
N PRO A 188 13.24 -13.33 6.69
CA PRO A 188 12.25 -14.35 7.05
C PRO A 188 12.23 -15.53 6.08
N ARG A 189 12.45 -15.26 4.79
CA ARG A 189 12.51 -16.30 3.75
C ARG A 189 13.67 -17.27 4.00
N LEU A 190 14.88 -16.76 4.18
CA LEU A 190 16.08 -17.58 4.43
C LEU A 190 15.98 -18.37 5.75
N ARG A 191 15.37 -17.78 6.80
CA ARG A 191 15.08 -18.53 8.03
C ARG A 191 14.14 -19.69 7.78
N GLY A 192 13.07 -19.46 7.00
CA GLY A 192 12.13 -20.49 6.59
C GLY A 192 12.76 -21.59 5.75
N GLU A 193 13.63 -21.24 4.81
CA GLU A 193 14.36 -22.20 3.96
C GLU A 193 15.23 -23.14 4.78
N ARG A 194 16.04 -22.62 5.70
CA ARG A 194 16.89 -23.44 6.58
C ARG A 194 16.09 -24.31 7.53
N LEU A 195 14.97 -23.79 8.02
CA LEU A 195 14.06 -24.56 8.86
C LEU A 195 13.43 -25.71 8.06
N ALA A 196 13.02 -25.46 6.81
CA ALA A 196 12.53 -26.48 5.90
C ALA A 196 13.61 -27.53 5.57
N ASP A 197 14.86 -27.12 5.34
CA ASP A 197 15.99 -28.02 5.14
C ASP A 197 16.18 -28.96 6.35
N LEU A 198 16.14 -28.41 7.56
CA LEU A 198 16.30 -29.19 8.79
C LEU A 198 15.13 -30.16 9.01
N LEU A 199 13.89 -29.73 8.78
CA LEU A 199 12.70 -30.58 8.91
C LEU A 199 12.66 -31.70 7.86
N GLN A 200 13.21 -31.48 6.66
CA GLN A 200 13.33 -32.55 5.67
C GLN A 200 14.44 -33.54 6.01
N ALA A 201 15.56 -33.05 6.57
CA ALA A 201 16.66 -33.91 7.00
C ALA A 201 16.32 -34.73 8.25
N GLU A 202 15.47 -34.18 9.15
CA GLU A 202 15.07 -34.79 10.41
C GLU A 202 13.54 -34.75 10.59
N PRO A 203 12.79 -35.69 9.96
CA PRO A 203 11.31 -35.66 9.95
C PRO A 203 10.64 -35.79 11.33
N ASP A 204 11.34 -36.35 12.32
CA ASP A 204 10.83 -36.52 13.69
C ASP A 204 10.94 -35.24 14.54
N LEU A 205 11.60 -34.20 14.02
CA LEU A 205 11.82 -32.95 14.73
C LEU A 205 10.56 -32.07 14.64
N THR A 206 10.12 -31.52 15.78
CA THR A 206 9.02 -30.54 15.76
C THR A 206 9.49 -29.22 15.13
N PRO A 207 8.61 -28.44 14.49
CA PRO A 207 9.00 -27.15 13.90
C PRO A 207 9.59 -26.17 14.93
N GLU A 208 9.08 -26.17 16.17
CA GLU A 208 9.57 -25.35 17.27
C GLU A 208 10.95 -25.79 17.77
N ASP A 209 11.19 -27.11 17.88
CA ASP A 209 12.50 -27.65 18.24
C ASP A 209 13.53 -27.36 17.15
N ALA A 210 13.13 -27.46 15.89
CA ALA A 210 13.96 -27.12 14.74
C ALA A 210 14.37 -25.63 14.76
N ALA A 211 13.43 -24.72 15.04
CA ALA A 211 13.71 -23.29 15.16
C ALA A 211 14.65 -22.98 16.35
N THR A 212 14.47 -23.68 17.47
CA THR A 212 15.32 -23.57 18.67
C THR A 212 16.73 -24.07 18.38
N ARG A 213 16.86 -25.22 17.70
CA ARG A 213 18.13 -25.82 17.31
C ARG A 213 18.91 -24.96 16.32
N LEU A 214 18.22 -24.26 15.41
CA LEU A 214 18.82 -23.26 14.53
C LEU A 214 19.18 -21.95 15.25
N GLY A 215 18.90 -21.81 16.55
CA GLY A 215 19.25 -20.63 17.34
C GLY A 215 18.35 -19.42 17.06
N TYR A 216 17.15 -19.62 16.51
CA TYR A 216 16.24 -18.52 16.22
C TYR A 216 15.52 -18.02 17.48
N PRO A 217 15.47 -16.69 17.71
CA PRO A 217 14.73 -16.12 18.84
C PRO A 217 13.24 -16.46 18.79
N ALA A 218 12.63 -16.72 19.95
CA ALA A 218 11.21 -17.03 20.07
C ALA A 218 10.29 -15.98 19.39
N ALA A 219 10.69 -14.70 19.43
CA ALA A 219 9.94 -13.60 18.82
C ALA A 219 9.76 -13.74 17.29
N VAL A 220 10.62 -14.52 16.60
CA VAL A 220 10.53 -14.74 15.15
C VAL A 220 10.02 -16.13 14.78
N HIS A 221 9.70 -16.99 15.74
CA HIS A 221 9.27 -18.38 15.49
C HIS A 221 8.06 -18.42 14.57
N ARG A 222 6.96 -17.74 14.94
CA ARG A 222 5.72 -17.76 14.15
C ARG A 222 5.94 -17.46 12.65
N THR A 223 6.63 -16.36 12.33
CA THR A 223 6.89 -15.97 10.94
C THR A 223 7.84 -16.94 10.23
N THR A 224 8.80 -17.51 10.96
CA THR A 224 9.74 -18.51 10.43
C THR A 224 9.03 -19.81 10.12
N LEU A 225 8.16 -20.29 11.00
CA LEU A 225 7.33 -21.48 10.82
C LEU A 225 6.42 -21.33 9.59
N THR A 226 5.73 -20.19 9.45
CA THR A 226 4.90 -19.91 8.26
C THR A 226 5.72 -19.93 6.97
N SER A 227 6.92 -19.34 6.99
CA SER A 227 7.81 -19.32 5.84
C SER A 227 8.33 -20.72 5.48
N ALA A 228 8.68 -21.54 6.47
CA ALA A 228 9.11 -22.92 6.27
C ALA A 228 7.99 -23.82 5.74
N ALA A 229 6.77 -23.71 6.29
CA ALA A 229 5.61 -24.43 5.78
C ALA A 229 5.33 -24.10 4.31
N THR A 230 5.54 -22.85 3.91
CA THR A 230 5.39 -22.40 2.52
C THR A 230 6.48 -22.97 1.62
N GLU A 231 7.73 -22.98 2.08
CA GLU A 231 8.85 -23.60 1.37
C GLU A 231 8.64 -25.11 1.19
N LEU A 232 8.21 -25.83 2.23
CA LEU A 232 7.91 -27.26 2.15
C LEU A 232 6.79 -27.56 1.14
N ARG A 233 5.71 -26.76 1.13
CA ARG A 233 4.65 -26.87 0.11
C ARG A 233 5.18 -26.63 -1.31
N ALA A 234 6.08 -25.65 -1.49
CA ALA A 234 6.70 -25.38 -2.79
C ALA A 234 7.53 -26.57 -3.28
N ARG A 235 8.34 -27.18 -2.40
CA ARG A 235 9.13 -28.38 -2.70
C ARG A 235 8.24 -29.60 -2.99
N GLN A 236 7.13 -29.73 -2.27
CA GLN A 236 6.19 -30.83 -2.47
C GLN A 236 5.50 -30.77 -3.83
N VAL A 237 5.11 -29.58 -4.29
CA VAL A 237 4.37 -29.42 -5.55
C VAL A 237 5.28 -29.39 -6.79
N GLN A 238 6.56 -29.02 -6.63
CA GLN A 238 7.49 -28.86 -7.76
C GLN A 238 7.62 -30.11 -8.66
N PRO A 239 7.76 -31.35 -8.15
CA PRO A 239 7.82 -32.54 -9.01
C PRO A 239 6.55 -32.75 -9.84
N TYR A 240 5.37 -32.44 -9.28
CA TYR A 240 4.11 -32.53 -10.02
C TYR A 240 4.07 -31.50 -11.16
N LEU A 241 4.44 -30.25 -10.89
CA LEU A 241 4.45 -29.19 -11.91
C LEU A 241 5.46 -29.48 -13.02
N GLN A 242 6.62 -30.06 -12.69
CA GLN A 242 7.59 -30.50 -13.69
C GLN A 242 7.01 -31.60 -14.58
N ARG A 243 6.33 -32.61 -14.02
CA ARG A 243 5.64 -33.64 -14.83
C ARG A 243 4.61 -33.03 -15.79
N VAL A 244 3.85 -32.03 -15.35
CA VAL A 244 2.90 -31.33 -16.23
C VAL A 244 3.64 -30.66 -17.40
N ALA A 245 4.76 -29.97 -17.13
CA ALA A 245 5.58 -29.37 -18.16
C ALA A 245 6.13 -30.43 -19.15
N ASP A 246 6.64 -31.56 -18.64
CA ASP A 246 7.19 -32.64 -19.46
C ASP A 246 6.11 -33.27 -20.37
N VAL A 247 4.87 -33.44 -19.87
CA VAL A 247 3.73 -33.91 -20.68
C VAL A 247 3.40 -32.90 -21.79
N LEU A 248 3.41 -31.60 -21.50
CA LEU A 248 3.17 -30.56 -22.50
C LEU A 248 4.27 -30.49 -23.55
N VAL A 249 5.54 -30.73 -23.16
CA VAL A 249 6.67 -30.86 -24.09
C VAL A 249 6.49 -32.08 -24.99
N GLY A 250 6.13 -33.24 -24.43
CA GLY A 250 5.86 -34.46 -25.20
C GLY A 250 4.71 -34.31 -26.20
N ALA A 251 3.74 -33.44 -25.89
CA ALA A 251 2.64 -33.09 -26.79
C ALA A 251 2.98 -31.98 -27.81
N GLY A 252 4.20 -31.42 -27.77
CA GLY A 252 4.62 -30.32 -28.66
C GLY A 252 3.98 -28.97 -28.33
N LEU A 253 3.41 -28.80 -27.14
CA LEU A 253 2.75 -27.57 -26.69
C LEU A 253 3.65 -26.66 -25.83
N ALA A 254 4.84 -27.13 -25.46
CA ALA A 254 5.82 -26.37 -24.69
C ALA A 254 7.24 -26.74 -25.11
N GLU A 255 8.19 -25.84 -24.86
CA GLU A 255 9.62 -26.16 -24.92
C GLU A 255 10.11 -26.67 -23.55
N GLN A 256 11.23 -27.40 -23.55
CA GLN A 256 11.86 -27.87 -22.32
C GLN A 256 12.23 -26.67 -21.44
N GLN A 257 11.72 -26.67 -20.22
CA GLN A 257 11.94 -25.60 -19.24
C GLN A 257 11.88 -26.16 -17.82
N ASP A 258 12.69 -25.59 -16.93
CA ASP A 258 12.62 -25.88 -15.51
C ASP A 258 11.49 -25.06 -14.89
N ILE A 259 10.60 -25.73 -14.16
CA ILE A 259 9.49 -25.04 -13.51
C ILE A 259 9.93 -24.41 -12.19
N VAL A 260 9.81 -23.08 -12.15
CA VAL A 260 10.07 -22.28 -10.95
C VAL A 260 8.76 -21.97 -10.25
N VAL A 261 8.61 -22.49 -9.03
CA VAL A 261 7.51 -22.14 -8.13
C VAL A 261 7.78 -20.76 -7.51
N GLN A 262 6.84 -19.85 -7.66
CA GLN A 262 6.91 -18.49 -7.14
C GLN A 262 6.04 -18.35 -5.90
N ARG A 263 6.60 -17.72 -4.86
CA ARG A 263 5.86 -17.28 -3.68
C ARG A 263 5.30 -15.87 -3.92
N LEU A 264 3.98 -15.76 -3.82
CA LEU A 264 3.23 -14.51 -3.94
C LEU A 264 2.99 -13.88 -2.55
N GLU A 265 2.26 -12.76 -2.50
CA GLU A 265 1.82 -12.17 -1.24
C GLU A 265 0.88 -13.14 -0.50
N GLY A 266 0.86 -13.04 0.83
CA GLY A 266 0.07 -13.97 1.65
C GLY A 266 0.55 -15.43 1.62
N ASP A 267 1.78 -15.68 1.16
CA ASP A 267 2.41 -17.01 1.16
C ASP A 267 1.71 -18.05 0.28
N VAL A 268 1.10 -17.55 -0.80
CA VAL A 268 0.47 -18.33 -1.87
C VAL A 268 1.52 -18.75 -2.89
N LEU A 269 1.39 -19.96 -3.42
CA LEU A 269 2.29 -20.48 -4.46
C LEU A 269 1.65 -20.40 -5.85
N ALA A 270 2.47 -20.07 -6.85
CA ALA A 270 2.06 -20.12 -8.25
C ALA A 270 3.24 -20.52 -9.15
N ALA A 271 2.94 -21.10 -10.31
CA ALA A 271 3.93 -21.45 -11.32
C ALA A 271 3.35 -21.24 -12.72
N ALA A 272 4.21 -21.08 -13.71
CA ALA A 272 3.80 -20.93 -15.10
C ALA A 272 4.64 -21.80 -16.03
N VAL A 273 3.97 -22.39 -17.01
CA VAL A 273 4.55 -23.12 -18.13
C VAL A 273 4.35 -22.27 -19.38
N SER A 274 5.44 -21.87 -20.03
CA SER A 274 5.35 -21.14 -21.31
C SER A 274 4.90 -22.10 -22.40
N LEU A 275 3.90 -21.69 -23.18
CA LEU A 275 3.35 -22.51 -24.26
C LEU A 275 3.81 -22.05 -25.65
N SER A 276 3.99 -23.04 -26.52
CA SER A 276 4.41 -22.94 -27.92
C SER A 276 3.22 -23.32 -28.81
N GLY A 277 2.88 -22.49 -29.79
CA GLY A 277 1.90 -22.84 -30.83
C GLY A 277 0.42 -22.93 -30.39
N SER A 278 0.08 -22.80 -29.10
CA SER A 278 -1.30 -22.76 -28.62
C SER A 278 -1.91 -21.35 -28.68
N GLY A 279 -3.24 -21.27 -28.78
CA GLY A 279 -3.99 -20.00 -28.74
C GLY A 279 -3.83 -19.20 -27.44
N ALA A 280 -3.28 -19.81 -26.38
CA ALA A 280 -2.86 -19.13 -25.15
C ALA A 280 -1.33 -19.15 -25.01
N PRO A 281 -0.69 -18.05 -24.55
CA PRO A 281 0.76 -17.98 -24.41
C PRO A 281 1.37 -18.72 -23.21
N ALA A 282 0.60 -19.04 -22.17
CA ALA A 282 1.09 -19.77 -21.00
C ALA A 282 -0.04 -20.50 -20.26
N LEU A 283 0.34 -21.58 -19.56
CA LEU A 283 -0.48 -22.27 -18.57
C LEU A 283 0.02 -21.88 -17.17
N VAL A 284 -0.90 -21.53 -16.26
CA VAL A 284 -0.59 -21.09 -14.90
C VAL A 284 -1.26 -22.01 -13.90
N TRP A 285 -0.48 -22.45 -12.93
CA TRP A 285 -0.98 -23.04 -11.70
C TRP A 285 -0.94 -21.97 -10.60
N ASP A 286 -2.06 -21.72 -9.93
CA ASP A 286 -2.16 -20.84 -8.75
C ASP A 286 -2.80 -21.65 -7.63
N GLU A 287 -2.18 -21.69 -6.45
CA GLU A 287 -2.66 -22.46 -5.30
C GLU A 287 -4.11 -22.10 -4.91
N ARG A 288 -4.56 -20.86 -5.17
CA ARG A 288 -5.92 -20.41 -4.86
C ARG A 288 -6.94 -20.77 -5.93
N TYR A 289 -6.52 -20.76 -7.19
CA TYR A 289 -7.44 -20.76 -8.33
C TYR A 289 -7.24 -21.94 -9.29
N GLY A 290 -6.30 -22.83 -8.98
CA GLY A 290 -6.00 -24.02 -9.76
C GLY A 290 -5.33 -23.69 -11.08
N TRP A 291 -5.62 -24.51 -12.08
CA TRP A 291 -5.01 -24.41 -13.41
C TRP A 291 -5.81 -23.48 -14.32
N ARG A 292 -5.11 -22.50 -14.95
CA ARG A 292 -5.71 -21.60 -15.92
C ARG A 292 -4.78 -21.24 -17.07
N THR A 293 -5.33 -20.86 -18.22
CA THR A 293 -4.55 -20.18 -19.26
C THR A 293 -4.25 -18.73 -18.86
N ALA A 294 -3.18 -18.17 -19.42
CA ALA A 294 -2.82 -16.76 -19.27
C ALA A 294 -2.63 -16.10 -20.63
N VAL A 295 -2.91 -14.80 -20.71
CA VAL A 295 -2.85 -13.99 -21.95
C VAL A 295 -1.49 -13.31 -22.17
N SER A 296 -0.56 -13.42 -21.22
CA SER A 296 0.76 -12.79 -21.31
C SER A 296 1.86 -13.82 -21.18
N ARG A 297 2.78 -13.87 -22.15
CA ARG A 297 4.01 -14.66 -22.05
C ARG A 297 5.02 -14.03 -21.08
N ARG A 298 5.07 -12.70 -21.01
CA ARG A 298 6.06 -11.98 -20.18
C ARG A 298 5.71 -12.01 -18.69
N HIS A 299 4.42 -11.96 -18.38
CA HIS A 299 3.92 -11.89 -17.00
C HIS A 299 2.70 -12.82 -16.83
N PRO A 300 2.87 -14.14 -16.96
CA PRO A 300 1.75 -15.09 -17.00
C PRO A 300 0.96 -15.15 -15.68
N ILE A 301 1.65 -15.08 -14.54
CA ILE A 301 1.02 -15.08 -13.21
C ILE A 301 0.29 -13.75 -12.94
N GLY A 302 0.81 -12.64 -13.47
CA GLY A 302 0.23 -11.30 -13.32
C GLY A 302 0.59 -10.64 -11.98
N LYS A 303 -0.09 -9.52 -11.69
CA LYS A 303 -0.01 -8.86 -10.38
C LYS A 303 -1.08 -9.44 -9.47
N GLU A 304 -0.77 -9.48 -8.19
CA GLU A 304 -1.73 -9.87 -7.17
C GLU A 304 -2.76 -8.76 -6.92
N THR A 305 -4.02 -9.03 -7.28
CA THR A 305 -5.13 -8.08 -7.10
C THR A 305 -6.15 -8.55 -6.06
N GLY A 306 -5.95 -9.75 -5.48
CA GLY A 306 -6.93 -10.41 -4.61
C GLY A 306 -8.15 -10.96 -5.35
N THR A 307 -8.25 -10.74 -6.66
CA THR A 307 -9.33 -11.24 -7.50
C THR A 307 -8.79 -12.26 -8.51
N PRO A 308 -9.55 -13.31 -8.81
CA PRO A 308 -9.23 -14.23 -9.89
C PRO A 308 -9.08 -13.49 -11.23
N PRO A 309 -8.08 -13.82 -12.06
CA PRO A 309 -7.97 -13.25 -13.40
C PRO A 309 -9.13 -13.70 -14.29
N GLU A 310 -9.79 -12.75 -14.94
CA GLU A 310 -10.90 -12.99 -15.87
C GLU A 310 -10.65 -12.26 -17.20
N GLY A 311 -11.31 -12.72 -18.27
CA GLY A 311 -11.30 -12.07 -19.58
C GLY A 311 -10.95 -13.00 -20.73
N ASP A 312 -11.06 -12.47 -21.95
CA ASP A 312 -10.83 -13.23 -23.19
C ASP A 312 -9.44 -13.87 -23.19
N GLY A 313 -9.41 -15.20 -23.41
CA GLY A 313 -8.18 -15.99 -23.41
C GLY A 313 -7.78 -16.59 -22.06
N ILE A 314 -8.54 -16.33 -20.98
CA ILE A 314 -8.38 -17.00 -19.70
C ILE A 314 -9.42 -18.12 -19.57
N ARG A 315 -8.96 -19.34 -19.33
CA ARG A 315 -9.80 -20.53 -19.12
C ARG A 315 -9.27 -21.30 -17.92
N TYR A 316 -10.13 -21.58 -16.95
CA TYR A 316 -9.87 -22.45 -15.82
C TYR A 316 -10.10 -23.90 -16.21
N LEU A 317 -9.08 -24.75 -16.07
CA LEU A 317 -9.02 -26.06 -16.71
C LEU A 317 -9.36 -27.24 -15.79
N SER A 318 -9.29 -27.04 -14.47
CA SER A 318 -9.57 -28.08 -13.48
C SER A 318 -10.11 -27.50 -12.18
N GLU A 319 -10.92 -28.30 -11.48
CA GLU A 319 -11.37 -28.06 -10.10
C GLU A 319 -10.42 -28.69 -9.07
N GLU A 320 -9.49 -29.52 -9.52
CA GLU A 320 -8.46 -30.10 -8.68
C GLU A 320 -7.19 -29.27 -8.71
N GLN A 321 -6.49 -29.23 -7.58
CA GLN A 321 -5.21 -28.55 -7.49
C GLN A 321 -4.08 -29.32 -8.20
N GLN A 322 -4.19 -30.65 -8.24
CA GLN A 322 -3.20 -31.55 -8.87
C GLN A 322 -3.87 -32.67 -9.70
N PRO A 323 -4.68 -32.34 -10.72
CA PRO A 323 -5.26 -33.35 -11.61
C PRO A 323 -4.17 -34.12 -12.37
N GLU A 324 -4.53 -35.27 -12.94
CA GLU A 324 -3.60 -36.02 -13.77
C GLU A 324 -3.11 -35.17 -14.96
N PRO A 325 -1.79 -35.12 -15.25
CA PRO A 325 -1.25 -34.27 -16.32
C PRO A 325 -1.90 -34.48 -17.69
N ALA A 326 -2.33 -35.71 -17.98
CA ALA A 326 -3.05 -36.04 -19.22
C ALA A 326 -4.44 -35.38 -19.29
N GLU A 327 -5.13 -35.20 -18.17
CA GLU A 327 -6.43 -34.52 -18.11
C GLU A 327 -6.28 -33.02 -18.38
N LEU A 328 -5.23 -32.40 -17.82
CA LEU A 328 -4.88 -31.01 -18.13
C LEU A 328 -4.55 -30.82 -19.59
N LEU A 329 -3.78 -31.72 -20.19
CA LEU A 329 -3.49 -31.70 -21.63
C LEU A 329 -4.77 -31.78 -22.46
N ALA A 330 -5.69 -32.69 -22.11
CA ALA A 330 -6.98 -32.82 -22.79
C ALA A 330 -7.84 -31.54 -22.63
N ALA A 331 -7.89 -30.96 -21.42
CA ALA A 331 -8.61 -29.72 -21.16
C ALA A 331 -8.02 -28.50 -21.88
N LEU A 332 -6.69 -28.44 -22.00
CA LEU A 332 -6.00 -27.37 -22.70
C LEU A 332 -6.27 -27.40 -24.22
N THR A 333 -6.26 -28.60 -24.81
CA THR A 333 -6.44 -28.83 -26.25
C THR A 333 -7.90 -28.79 -26.72
N ASP A 334 -8.85 -29.17 -25.86
CA ASP A 334 -10.28 -29.03 -26.15
C ASP A 334 -10.77 -27.61 -25.81
N GLY A 335 -11.02 -26.81 -26.85
CA GLY A 335 -11.57 -25.46 -26.74
C GLY A 335 -12.88 -25.37 -25.93
N ARG A 336 -13.62 -26.48 -25.83
CA ARG A 336 -14.93 -26.56 -25.16
C ARG A 336 -14.79 -26.90 -23.66
N ARG A 337 -13.62 -27.32 -23.21
CA ARG A 337 -13.34 -27.62 -21.80
C ARG A 337 -12.87 -26.37 -21.05
N GLY A 338 -13.20 -26.34 -19.76
CA GLY A 338 -12.88 -25.27 -18.84
C GLY A 338 -13.99 -24.23 -18.67
N SER A 339 -13.75 -23.28 -17.76
CA SER A 339 -14.68 -22.18 -17.45
C SER A 339 -13.99 -20.82 -17.54
N GLN A 340 -14.77 -19.77 -17.80
CA GLN A 340 -14.29 -18.37 -17.77
C GLN A 340 -14.17 -17.83 -16.33
N GLN A 341 -14.75 -18.53 -15.37
CA GLN A 341 -14.71 -18.18 -13.96
C GLN A 341 -14.00 -19.29 -13.17
N PRO A 342 -13.27 -18.94 -12.11
CA PRO A 342 -12.67 -19.92 -11.22
C PRO A 342 -13.77 -20.71 -10.53
N LYS A 343 -13.52 -22.00 -10.36
CA LYS A 343 -14.35 -22.87 -9.53
C LYS A 343 -13.69 -23.07 -8.17
N ARG A 344 -14.43 -23.64 -7.23
CA ARG A 344 -13.87 -24.02 -5.94
C ARG A 344 -12.80 -25.10 -6.18
N ILE A 345 -11.58 -24.83 -5.71
CA ILE A 345 -10.47 -25.75 -5.90
C ILE A 345 -10.39 -26.73 -4.74
N HIS A 346 -10.28 -28.00 -5.06
CA HIS A 346 -10.07 -29.08 -4.12
C HIS A 346 -8.56 -29.31 -3.95
N PRO A 347 -8.03 -29.26 -2.70
CA PRO A 347 -6.63 -29.55 -2.46
C PRO A 347 -6.32 -31.00 -2.80
N ALA A 348 -5.07 -31.28 -3.18
CA ALA A 348 -4.63 -32.63 -3.55
C ALA A 348 -4.99 -33.64 -2.44
N GLY A 349 -5.72 -34.70 -2.80
CA GLY A 349 -6.14 -35.76 -1.88
C GLY A 349 -7.42 -35.51 -1.07
N ALA A 350 -8.13 -34.40 -1.28
CA ALA A 350 -9.49 -34.25 -0.76
C ALA A 350 -10.47 -35.04 -1.63
N ALA A 351 -11.18 -36.01 -1.05
CA ALA A 351 -12.23 -36.74 -1.75
C ALA A 351 -13.30 -35.76 -2.27
N LEU A 352 -13.64 -35.86 -3.57
CA LEU A 352 -14.77 -35.17 -4.17
C LEU A 352 -16.06 -35.77 -3.57
N HIS A 353 -16.60 -35.11 -2.56
CA HIS A 353 -17.96 -35.36 -2.09
C HIS A 353 -18.85 -34.26 -2.65
N ASP A 354 -19.60 -34.61 -3.70
CA ASP A 354 -20.67 -33.80 -4.30
C ASP A 354 -21.87 -33.62 -3.35
#